data_AF-A0A2D5CKP2-F1
#
_entry.id   AF-A0A2D5CKP2-F1
#
_cell.length_a   1.000
_cell.length_b   1.000
_cell.length_c   1.000
_cell.angle_alpha   90.00
_cell.angle_beta   90.00
_cell.angle_gamma   90.00
#
_symmetry.space_group_name_H-M   'P 1'
#
loop_
_entity.id
_entity.type
_entity.pdbx_description
1 polymer ?
#
loop_
_entity_poly.entity_id
_entity_poly.type
_entity_poly.pdbx_seq_one_letter_code
_entity_poly.pdbx_strand_id
1 'polypeptide(L)' 'HLGGVCYLYLSTPTGERLVVETRAEEILPVGTEVSVSFEDKKALFFDVITEQRLR' A
#
# COMPACT_ATOMS: atom_id res chain seq x y z
N HIS A 1 1.17 -20.47 -4.99
CA HIS A 1 -0.05 -19.71 -4.64
C HIS A 1 -0.45 -20.07 -3.22
N LEU A 2 -0.21 -19.17 -2.26
CA LEU A 2 -0.70 -19.33 -0.88
C LEU A 2 -1.89 -18.38 -0.70
N GLY A 3 -3.13 -18.87 -0.85
CA GLY A 3 -4.31 -18.19 -0.30
C GLY A 3 -5.09 -17.18 -1.15
N GLY A 4 -4.89 -17.10 -2.47
CA GLY A 4 -5.76 -16.30 -3.36
C GLY A 4 -5.57 -14.78 -3.29
N VAL A 5 -4.46 -14.33 -2.71
CA VAL A 5 -3.98 -12.95 -2.74
C VAL A 5 -2.48 -12.94 -3.05
N CYS A 6 -2.00 -11.84 -3.62
CA CYS A 6 -0.59 -11.53 -3.76
C CYS A 6 -0.30 -10.13 -3.20
N TYR A 7 0.96 -9.88 -2.85
CA TYR A 7 1.40 -8.60 -2.32
C TYR A 7 2.29 -7.90 -3.35
N LEU A 8 1.94 -6.66 -3.67
CA LEU A 8 2.76 -5.76 -4.47
C LEU A 8 3.59 -4.89 -3.53
N TYR A 9 4.87 -4.76 -3.86
CA TYR A 9 5.79 -3.84 -3.19
C TYR A 9 6.03 -2.65 -4.12
N LEU A 10 5.45 -1.50 -3.78
CA LEU A 10 5.51 -0.30 -4.60
C LEU A 10 6.51 0.69 -4.02
N SER A 11 7.29 1.32 -4.89
CA SER A 11 8.09 2.50 -4.56
C SER A 11 7.36 3.73 -5.04
N THR A 12 7.23 4.74 -4.18
CA THR A 12 6.65 6.03 -4.56
C THR A 12 7.72 7.00 -5.07
N PRO A 13 7.36 8.05 -5.83
CA PRO A 13 8.31 9.06 -6.30
C PRO A 13 9.05 9.80 -5.17
N THR A 14 8.46 9.88 -3.98
CA THR A 14 9.01 10.53 -2.79
C THR A 14 9.86 9.59 -1.92
N GLY A 15 9.91 8.30 -2.26
CA GLY A 15 10.81 7.30 -1.67
C GLY A 15 10.16 6.39 -0.63
N GLU A 16 8.91 6.62 -0.25
CA GLU A 16 8.14 5.72 0.60
C GLU A 16 7.90 4.38 -0.11
N ARG A 17 7.80 3.31 0.68
CA ARG A 17 7.42 1.98 0.20
C ARG A 17 6.01 1.64 0.67
N LEU A 18 5.18 1.16 -0.26
CA LEU A 18 3.83 0.68 0.04
C LEU A 18 3.77 -0.83 -0.16
N VAL A 19 3.06 -1.52 0.73
CA VAL A 19 2.70 -2.93 0.59
C VAL A 19 1.20 -2.99 0.29
N VAL A 20 0.85 -3.53 -0.87
CA VAL A 20 -0.54 -3.59 -1.34
C VAL A 20 -0.94 -5.05 -1.53
N GLU A 21 -1.96 -5.51 -0.81
CA GLU A 21 -2.61 -6.78 -1.10
C GLU A 21 -3.49 -6.64 -2.35
N THR A 22 -3.39 -7.58 -3.28
CA THR A 22 -4.27 -7.66 -4.45
C THR A 22 -4.73 -9.10 -4.70
N ARG A 23 -5.90 -9.22 -5.34
CA ARG A 23 -6.46 -10.49 -5.82
C ARG A 23 -6.29 -10.64 -7.33
N ALA A 24 -5.47 -9.79 -7.95
CA ALA A 24 -5.17 -9.87 -9.36
C ALA A 24 -4.56 -11.24 -9.69
N GLU A 25 -5.11 -11.88 -10.72
CA GLU A 25 -4.59 -13.14 -11.24
C GLU A 25 -3.32 -12.91 -12.10
N GLU A 26 -3.20 -11.71 -12.67
CA GLU A 26 -2.07 -11.31 -13.49
C GLU A 26 -0.92 -10.75 -12.62
N ILE A 27 0.28 -11.23 -12.92
CA ILE A 27 1.51 -10.73 -12.29
C ILE A 27 2.00 -9.54 -13.12
N LEU A 28 2.07 -8.37 -12.49
CA LEU A 28 2.66 -7.19 -13.11
C LEU A 28 4.19 -7.31 -13.15
N PRO A 29 4.85 -7.01 -14.29
CA PRO A 29 6.29 -6.90 -14.36
C PRO A 29 6.85 -5.83 -13.40
N VAL A 30 8.06 -6.04 -12.89
CA VAL A 30 8.77 -5.01 -12.11
C VAL A 30 8.98 -3.77 -12.96
N GLY A 31 8.73 -2.60 -12.38
CA GLY A 31 8.82 -1.31 -13.08
C GLY A 31 7.53 -0.86 -13.76
N THR A 32 6.47 -1.68 -13.72
CA THR A 32 5.13 -1.26 -14.16
C THR A 32 4.64 -0.10 -13.30
N GLU A 33 4.28 1.02 -13.93
CA GLU A 33 3.64 2.15 -13.24
C GLU A 33 2.19 1.82 -12.89
N VAL A 34 1.78 2.17 -11.67
CA VAL A 34 0.42 1.92 -11.16
C VAL A 34 -0.07 3.13 -10.38
N SER A 35 -1.40 3.33 -10.36
CA SER A 35 -2.07 4.29 -9.49
C SER A 35 -2.66 3.58 -8.26
N VAL A 36 -2.52 4.18 -7.09
CA VAL A 36 -3.14 3.68 -5.83
C VAL A 36 -4.19 4.66 -5.37
N SER A 37 -5.37 4.16 -5.03
CA SER A 37 -6.46 4.92 -4.41
C SER A 37 -6.85 4.28 -3.08
N PHE A 38 -7.22 5.09 -2.10
CA PHE A 38 -7.75 4.63 -0.82
C PHE A 38 -8.91 5.53 -0.37
N GLU A 39 -9.72 5.05 0.57
CA GLU A 39 -10.79 5.83 1.17
C GLU A 39 -10.24 6.66 2.34
N ASP A 40 -10.42 7.97 2.33
CA ASP A 40 -9.91 8.87 3.39
C ASP A 40 -10.31 8.43 4.80
N LYS A 41 -11.54 7.94 4.97
CA LYS A 41 -12.06 7.43 6.26
C LYS A 41 -11.34 6.18 6.79
N LYS A 42 -10.53 5.53 5.96
CA LYS A 42 -9.70 4.36 6.35
C LYS A 42 -8.25 4.76 6.66
N ALA A 43 -7.85 6.00 6.35
CA ALA A 43 -6.53 6.49 6.71
C ALA A 43 -6.41 6.62 8.23
N LEU A 44 -5.24 6.26 8.75
CA LEU A 44 -4.90 6.39 10.16
C LEU A 44 -3.84 7.49 10.29
N PHE A 45 -4.03 8.38 11.24
CA PHE A 45 -3.09 9.46 11.55
C PHE A 45 -2.51 9.26 12.94
N PHE A 46 -1.23 9.60 13.09
CA PHE A 46 -0.48 9.38 14.32
C PHE A 46 0.27 10.66 14.70
N ASP A 47 0.30 10.96 15.99
CA ASP A 47 1.14 12.03 16.52
C ASP A 47 2.62 11.65 16.37
N VAL A 48 3.44 12.59 15.87
CA VAL A 48 4.84 12.30 15.52
C VAL A 48 5.77 12.10 16.72
N ILE A 49 5.37 12.57 17.91
CA ILE A 49 6.19 12.48 19.13
C ILE A 49 5.76 11.28 19.98
N THR A 50 4.46 11.15 20.19
CA THR A 50 3.88 10.18 21.12
C THR A 50 3.43 8.88 20.44
N GLU A 51 3.39 8.88 19.10
CA GLU A 51 2.91 7.79 18.26
C GLU A 51 1.44 7.39 18.51
N GLN A 52 0.72 8.20 19.29
CA GLN A 52 -0.68 7.94 19.56
C GLN A 52 -1.52 8.17 18.30
N ARG A 53 -2.44 7.26 18.05
CA ARG A 53 -3.42 7.40 16.97
C ARG A 53 -4.34 8.58 17.24
N LEU A 54 -4.39 9.53 16.31
CA LEU A 54 -5.34 10.64 16.30
C LEU A 54 -6.74 10.11 15.92
N ARG A 55 -7.80 10.68 16.52
CA ARG A 55 -9.20 10.32 16.27
C ARG A 55 -9.98 11.52 15.76
#